data_AF-A0A537DTJ5-F1
#
_entry.id   AF-A0A537DTJ5-F1
#
_cell.length_a   1.000
_cell.length_b   1.000
_cell.length_c   1.000
_cell.angle_alpha   90.00
_cell.angle_beta   90.00
_cell.angle_gamma   90.00
#
_symmetry.space_group_name_H-M   'P 1'
#
loop_
_entity.id
_entity.type
_entity.pdbx_description
1 polymer ?
#
loop_
_entity_poly.entity_id
_entity_poly.type
_entity_poly.pdbx_seq_one_letter_code
_entity_poly.pdbx_strand_id
1 'polypeptide(L)'
;MPLSKNERRKLISSFKTAEDNMRWLVENYDRLKEKYGDSWVAVREGKVVAHDKEYDRLLNILKDMGADDLPTIAVDFISTIPPNFLL
;
A
#
# COMPACT_ATOMS: atom_id res chain seq x y z
N MET A 1 -7.27 -12.30 -27.18
CA MET A 1 -5.85 -12.72 -27.29
C MET A 1 -5.38 -13.17 -25.91
N PRO A 2 -4.74 -14.35 -25.78
CA PRO A 2 -4.11 -14.74 -24.53
C PRO A 2 -2.86 -13.90 -24.27
N LEU A 3 -2.55 -13.63 -23.00
CA LEU A 3 -1.34 -12.92 -22.59
C LEU A 3 -0.08 -13.63 -23.12
N SER A 4 0.97 -12.88 -23.45
CA SER A 4 2.29 -13.42 -23.73
C SER A 4 2.93 -14.00 -22.46
N LYS A 5 3.96 -14.84 -22.65
CA LYS A 5 4.75 -15.37 -21.53
C LYS A 5 5.42 -14.27 -20.70
N ASN A 6 5.81 -13.16 -21.33
CA ASN A 6 6.43 -12.01 -20.67
C ASN A 6 5.42 -11.26 -19.81
N GLU A 7 4.23 -10.98 -20.35
CA GLU A 7 3.16 -10.31 -19.61
C GLU A 7 2.71 -11.13 -18.40
N ARG A 8 2.55 -12.45 -18.55
CA ARG A 8 2.24 -13.34 -17.41
C ARG A 8 3.29 -13.27 -16.31
N ARG A 9 4.58 -13.29 -16.65
CA ARG A 9 5.67 -13.20 -15.67
C ARG A 9 5.66 -11.85 -14.95
N LYS A 10 5.49 -10.76 -15.69
CA LYS A 10 5.39 -9.42 -15.09
C LYS A 10 4.22 -9.35 -14.12
N LEU A 11 3.05 -9.86 -14.51
CA LEU A 11 1.86 -9.89 -13.67
C LEU A 11 2.09 -10.68 -12.37
N ILE A 12 2.63 -11.90 -12.46
CA ILE A 12 2.94 -12.73 -11.27
C ILE A 12 3.93 -12.01 -10.36
N SER A 13 4.96 -11.39 -10.93
CA SER A 13 5.95 -10.63 -10.16
C SER A 13 5.32 -9.45 -9.43
N SER A 14 4.47 -8.67 -10.11
CA SER A 14 3.77 -7.54 -9.51
C SER A 14 2.84 -7.96 -8.37
N PHE A 15 2.13 -9.10 -8.51
CA PHE A 15 1.32 -9.66 -7.43
C PHE A 15 2.15 -10.02 -6.21
N LYS A 16 3.30 -10.68 -6.41
CA LYS A 16 4.20 -11.03 -5.31
C LYS A 16 4.71 -9.77 -4.58
N THR A 17 5.11 -8.75 -5.32
CA THR A 17 5.55 -7.48 -4.74
C THR A 17 4.43 -6.80 -3.94
N ALA A 18 3.20 -6.79 -4.45
CA ALA A 18 2.05 -6.25 -3.73
C ALA A 18 1.78 -7.03 -2.44
N GLU A 19 1.85 -8.36 -2.48
CA GLU A 19 1.68 -9.23 -1.32
C GLU A 19 2.78 -8.97 -0.26
N ASP A 20 4.04 -8.87 -0.68
CA ASP A 20 5.17 -8.60 0.21
C ASP A 20 5.02 -7.23 0.90
N ASN A 21 4.57 -6.20 0.17
CA ASN A 21 4.31 -4.88 0.74
C ASN A 21 3.13 -4.88 1.72
N MET A 22 2.05 -5.62 1.41
CA MET A 22 0.91 -5.76 2.31
C MET A 22 1.29 -6.52 3.59
N ARG A 23 2.06 -7.60 3.45
CA ARG A 23 2.59 -8.36 4.58
C ARG A 23 3.42 -7.46 5.49
N TRP A 24 4.34 -6.67 4.92
CA TRP A 24 5.15 -5.73 5.68
C TRP A 24 4.29 -4.71 6.44
N LEU A 25 3.25 -4.17 5.80
CA LEU A 25 2.33 -3.22 6.42
C LEU A 25 1.66 -3.84 7.65
N VAL A 26 1.11 -5.05 7.52
CA VAL A 26 0.46 -5.78 8.63
C VAL A 26 1.45 -6.09 9.75
N GLU A 27 2.63 -6.59 9.42
CA GLU A 27 3.69 -6.91 10.40
C GLU A 27 4.19 -5.67 11.16
N ASN A 28 4.05 -4.47 10.57
CA ASN A 28 4.48 -3.20 11.15
C ASN A 28 3.31 -2.34 11.65
N TYR A 29 2.08 -2.88 11.72
CA TYR A 29 0.87 -2.09 11.96
C TYR A 29 0.95 -1.24 13.23
N ASP A 30 1.41 -1.82 14.35
CA ASP A 30 1.51 -1.10 15.64
C ASP A 30 2.46 0.11 15.54
N ARG A 31 3.61 -0.07 14.89
CA ARG A 31 4.57 1.02 14.64
C ARG A 31 3.99 2.08 13.70
N LEU A 32 3.23 1.66 12.68
CA LEU A 32 2.56 2.57 11.77
C LEU A 32 1.46 3.36 12.49
N LYS A 33 0.74 2.73 13.42
CA LYS A 33 -0.31 3.35 14.23
C LYS A 33 0.24 4.46 15.11
N GLU A 34 1.39 4.26 15.74
CA GLU A 34 2.06 5.29 16.56
C GLU A 34 2.45 6.53 15.75
N LYS A 35 2.83 6.34 14.47
CA LYS A 35 3.40 7.41 13.65
C LYS A 35 2.41 8.06 12.68
N TYR A 36 1.46 7.29 12.16
CA TYR A 36 0.56 7.64 11.06
C TYR A 36 -0.91 7.29 11.39
N GLY A 37 -1.26 7.23 12.68
CA GLY A 37 -2.63 6.98 13.10
C GLY A 37 -3.64 7.93 12.45
N ASP A 38 -4.79 7.36 12.11
CA ASP A 38 -5.92 8.00 11.44
C ASP A 38 -5.55 8.60 10.08
N SER A 39 -4.75 7.85 9.31
CA SER A 39 -4.35 8.23 7.95
C SER A 39 -4.19 7.02 7.03
N TRP A 40 -4.31 7.29 5.73
CA TRP A 40 -3.95 6.35 4.67
C TRP A 40 -2.44 6.30 4.52
N VAL A 41 -1.88 5.10 4.49
CA VAL A 41 -0.43 4.87 4.38
C VAL A 41 -0.14 4.03 3.15
N ALA A 42 0.79 4.51 2.32
CA ALA A 42 1.29 3.80 1.15
C ALA A 42 2.68 3.21 1.42
N VAL A 43 2.84 1.91 1.14
CA VAL A 43 4.08 1.15 1.34
C VAL A 43 4.58 0.58 0.01
N ARG A 44 5.88 0.79 -0.24
CA ARG A 44 6.61 0.23 -1.39
C ARG A 44 7.97 -0.26 -0.91
N GLU A 45 8.32 -1.49 -1.31
CA GLU A 45 9.59 -2.15 -0.93
C GLU A 45 9.82 -2.17 0.59
N GLY A 46 8.75 -2.42 1.35
CA GLY A 46 8.80 -2.43 2.81
C GLY A 46 9.12 -1.07 3.45
N LYS A 47 8.77 0.03 2.78
CA LYS A 47 8.93 1.40 3.30
C LYS A 47 7.69 2.22 3.05
N VAL A 48 7.35 3.07 4.00
CA VAL A 48 6.31 4.10 3.79
C VAL A 48 6.84 5.13 2.81
N VAL A 49 6.16 5.27 1.67
CA VAL A 49 6.52 6.23 0.61
C VAL A 49 5.65 7.47 0.63
N ALA A 50 4.43 7.36 1.14
CA ALA A 50 3.52 8.49 1.33
C ALA A 50 2.47 8.15 2.40
N HIS A 51 1.89 9.18 3.00
CA HIS A 51 0.70 9.06 3.83
C HIS A 51 -0.12 10.34 3.74
N ASP A 52 -1.44 10.25 3.89
CA ASP A 52 -2.34 11.40 3.98
C ASP A 52 -3.63 11.01 4.71
N LYS A 53 -4.30 11.97 5.33
CA LYS A 53 -5.60 11.73 5.98
C LYS A 53 -6.71 11.49 4.96
N GLU A 54 -6.58 12.05 3.77
CA GLU A 54 -7.53 11.93 2.67
C GLU A 54 -6.97 10.98 1.60
N TYR A 55 -7.73 9.95 1.22
CA TYR A 55 -7.31 8.96 0.24
C TYR A 55 -6.96 9.60 -1.12
N ASP A 56 -7.78 10.55 -1.58
CA ASP A 56 -7.57 11.22 -2.87
C ASP A 56 -6.27 12.04 -2.89
N ARG A 57 -5.90 12.64 -1.76
CA ARG A 57 -4.63 13.36 -1.62
C ARG A 57 -3.45 12.39 -1.67
N LEU A 58 -3.55 11.25 -0.99
CA LEU A 58 -2.54 10.19 -1.08
C LEU A 58 -2.34 9.74 -2.53
N LEU A 59 -3.42 9.50 -3.27
CA LEU A 59 -3.33 9.11 -4.68
C LEU A 59 -2.66 10.17 -5.55
N ASN A 60 -2.93 11.45 -5.30
CA ASN A 60 -2.27 12.54 -6.03
C ASN A 60 -0.77 12.59 -5.72
N ILE A 61 -0.37 12.44 -4.46
CA ILE A 61 1.05 12.34 -4.06
C ILE A 61 1.72 11.18 -4.81
N LEU A 62 1.10 10.00 -4.84
CA LEU A 62 1.67 8.83 -5.54
C LEU A 62 1.80 9.06 -7.06
N LYS A 63 0.82 9.71 -7.68
CA LYS A 63 0.88 10.08 -9.11
C LYS A 63 2.01 11.07 -9.38
N ASP A 64 2.14 12.11 -8.57
CA ASP A 64 3.17 13.15 -8.72
C ASP A 64 4.59 12.59 -8.52
N MET A 65 4.74 11.52 -7.72
CA MET A 65 5.99 10.78 -7.56
C MET A 65 6.36 9.91 -8.77
N GLY A 66 5.53 9.87 -9.82
CA GLY A 66 5.76 9.02 -11.00
C GLY A 66 5.68 7.53 -10.66
N ALA A 67 4.82 7.15 -9.70
CA ALA A 67 4.61 5.75 -9.36
C ALA A 67 3.81 5.05 -10.48
N ASP A 68 4.46 4.72 -11.58
CA ASP A 68 3.86 3.97 -12.71
C ASP A 68 3.48 2.53 -12.33
N ASP A 69 3.93 2.06 -11.16
CA ASP A 69 3.68 0.74 -10.60
C ASP A 69 2.71 0.74 -9.42
N LEU A 70 1.72 1.66 -9.40
CA LEU A 70 0.64 1.72 -8.41
C LEU A 70 0.10 0.34 -7.98
N PRO A 71 -0.11 -0.65 -8.88
CA PRO A 71 -0.63 -1.96 -8.47
C PRO A 71 0.27 -2.76 -7.52
N THR A 72 1.54 -2.37 -7.35
CA THR A 72 2.49 -3.01 -6.44
C THR A 72 2.60 -2.32 -5.09
N ILE A 73 2.04 -1.11 -4.95
CA ILE A 73 2.05 -0.33 -3.72
C ILE A 73 0.92 -0.84 -2.82
N ALA A 74 1.26 -1.22 -1.58
CA ALA A 74 0.23 -1.54 -0.58
C ALA A 74 -0.29 -0.25 0.02
N VAL A 75 -1.62 -0.09 0.07
CA VAL A 75 -2.27 1.06 0.70
C VAL A 75 -3.28 0.54 1.71
N ASP A 76 -3.22 1.05 2.94
CA ASP A 76 -4.20 0.73 3.98
C ASP A 76 -4.46 1.95 4.87
N PHE A 77 -5.62 1.97 5.52
CA PHE A 77 -5.96 2.98 6.53
C PHE A 77 -5.53 2.50 7.91
N ILE A 78 -4.64 3.26 8.54
CA ILE A 78 -4.13 2.94 9.87
C ILE A 78 -4.99 3.66 10.90
N SER A 79 -5.80 2.92 11.65
CA SER A 79 -6.73 3.49 12.65
C SER A 79 -6.11 3.51 14.04
N THR A 80 -6.28 4.61 14.77
CA THR A 80 -5.94 4.63 16.21
C THR A 80 -6.98 3.86 17.04
N ILE A 81 -8.21 3.76 16.53
CA ILE A 81 -9.33 3.09 17.17
C ILE A 81 -9.21 1.57 16.98
N PRO A 82 -9.26 0.76 18.06
CA PRO A 82 -9.22 -0.69 17.95
C PRO A 82 -10.40 -1.23 17.14
N PRO A 83 -10.20 -2.30 16.32
CA PRO A 83 -11.25 -2.87 15.47
C PRO A 83 -12.53 -3.28 16.22
N ASN A 84 -12.40 -3.66 17.50
CA ASN A 84 -13.52 -4.14 18.32
C ASN A 84 -14.56 -3.07 18.70
N PHE A 85 -14.34 -1.80 18.35
CA PHE A 85 -15.29 -0.70 18.61
C PHE A 85 -16.15 -0.33 17.39
N LEU A 86 -15.98 -1.02 16.25
CA LEU A 86 -16.71 -0.75 14.99
C LEU A 86 -17.76 -1.82 14.65
N LEU A 87 -18.08 -2.72 15.59
CA LEU A 87 -19.09 -3.78 15.46
C LEU A 87 -20.21 -3.62 16.48
#